data_AF-X6HXZ0-F1
#
_entry.id   AF-X6HXZ0-F1
#
_cell.length_a   1.000
_cell.length_b   1.000
_cell.length_c   1.000
_cell.angle_alpha   90.00
_cell.angle_beta   90.00
_cell.angle_gamma   90.00
#
_symmetry.space_group_name_H-M   'P 1'
#
loop_
_entity.id
_entity.type
_entity.pdbx_description
1 polymer ?
#
loop_
_entity_poly.entity_id
_entity_poly.type
_entity_poly.pdbx_seq_one_letter_code
_entity_poly.pdbx_strand_id
1 'polypeptide(L)'
;MIDLSTLTAYIAVVLGFVFIPGPATLLTVARATSSGTRVGVATGAGVAAGDVFHTIMAMVGISAIIATSATLFSVVKYIGAAYLVYLGIRAIIERIPADPTAGALAISASKAFRQAVLTEVLNPKTALFFLAFLPQFVRPENGSVMLQLMTLGIIFVLLGLFSTVVFAVSAGRLGTFLRRNPSVVKWQGKVVGGIYCALGVRLALQQR
;
A
#
# COMPACT_ATOMS: atom_id res chain seq x y z
N MET A 1 21.65 -0.73 11.90
CA MET A 1 20.97 -1.24 10.68
C MET A 1 19.60 -1.74 11.08
N ILE A 2 18.64 -1.91 10.15
CA ILE A 2 17.32 -2.47 10.48
C ILE A 2 17.52 -3.91 10.95
N ASP A 3 17.02 -4.26 12.14
CA ASP A 3 17.14 -5.61 12.66
C ASP A 3 16.15 -6.56 11.95
N LEU A 4 16.48 -7.86 11.95
CA LEU A 4 15.73 -8.87 11.22
C LEU A 4 14.27 -9.00 11.70
N SER A 5 14.01 -8.79 13.00
CA SER A 5 12.67 -8.89 13.56
C SER A 5 11.77 -7.76 13.07
N THR A 6 12.29 -6.53 13.06
CA THR A 6 11.62 -5.35 12.50
C THR A 6 11.36 -5.52 11.01
N LEU A 7 12.35 -6.02 10.26
CA LEU A 7 12.22 -6.24 8.82
C LEU A 7 11.14 -7.29 8.50
N THR A 8 11.12 -8.40 9.24
CA THR A 8 10.13 -9.47 9.05
C THR A 8 8.73 -8.97 9.38
N ALA A 9 8.57 -8.22 10.47
CA ALA A 9 7.30 -7.61 10.83
C ALA A 9 6.83 -6.62 9.76
N TYR A 10 7.73 -5.80 9.23
CA TYR A 10 7.43 -4.86 8.15
C TYR A 10 6.94 -5.58 6.90
N ILE A 11 7.65 -6.60 6.43
CA ILE A 11 7.28 -7.39 5.24
C ILE A 11 5.89 -8.01 5.42
N ALA A 12 5.61 -8.60 6.58
CA ALA A 12 4.30 -9.20 6.85
C ALA A 12 3.16 -8.17 6.73
N VAL A 13 3.37 -6.96 7.27
CA VAL A 13 2.37 -5.90 7.18
C VAL A 13 2.24 -5.36 5.77
N VAL A 14 3.34 -5.15 5.06
CA VAL A 14 3.32 -4.68 3.66
C VAL A 14 2.61 -5.70 2.78
N LEU A 15 2.87 -7.00 2.95
CA LEU A 15 2.13 -8.05 2.24
C LEU A 15 0.62 -7.94 2.50
N GLY A 16 0.20 -7.82 3.75
CA GLY A 16 -1.20 -7.54 4.07
C GLY A 16 -1.72 -6.29 3.35
N PHE A 17 -0.92 -5.21 3.35
CA PHE A 17 -1.28 -3.93 2.76
C PHE A 17 -1.49 -3.97 1.26
N VAL A 18 -0.54 -4.53 0.52
CA VAL A 18 -0.56 -4.50 -0.95
C VAL A 18 -1.64 -5.41 -1.53
N PHE A 19 -2.05 -6.44 -0.78
CA PHE A 19 -3.15 -7.33 -1.18
C PHE A 19 -4.55 -6.82 -0.78
N ILE A 20 -4.67 -5.76 0.04
CA ILE A 20 -5.96 -5.08 0.19
C ILE A 20 -6.24 -4.28 -1.08
N PRO A 21 -7.37 -4.54 -1.77
CA PRO A 21 -7.73 -3.79 -2.97
C PRO A 21 -7.91 -2.30 -2.66
N GLY A 22 -6.98 -1.47 -3.14
CA GLY A 22 -7.11 -0.01 -3.17
C GLY A 22 -7.34 0.51 -4.60
N PRO A 23 -7.36 1.83 -4.81
CA PRO A 23 -7.56 2.44 -6.13
C PRO A 23 -6.60 1.90 -7.20
N ALA A 24 -5.31 1.79 -6.87
CA ALA A 24 -4.28 1.29 -7.78
C ALA A 24 -4.42 -0.21 -8.12
N THR A 25 -4.77 -1.03 -7.13
CA THR A 25 -5.06 -2.46 -7.34
C THR A 25 -6.28 -2.64 -8.22
N LEU A 26 -7.36 -1.90 -7.94
CA LEU A 26 -8.60 -1.94 -8.73
C LEU A 26 -8.36 -1.46 -10.17
N LEU A 27 -7.57 -0.40 -10.35
CA LEU A 27 -7.17 0.07 -11.68
C LEU A 27 -6.39 -1.02 -12.43
N THR A 28 -5.45 -1.70 -11.76
CA THR A 28 -4.67 -2.79 -12.34
C THR A 28 -5.55 -3.95 -12.80
N VAL A 29 -6.49 -4.38 -11.96
CA VAL A 29 -7.46 -5.43 -12.31
C VAL A 29 -8.36 -5.00 -13.46
N ALA A 30 -8.87 -3.76 -13.44
CA ALA A 30 -9.73 -3.23 -14.50
C ALA A 30 -8.99 -3.19 -15.84
N ARG A 31 -7.73 -2.71 -15.87
CA ARG A 31 -6.90 -2.65 -17.08
C ARG A 31 -6.46 -4.02 -17.57
N ALA A 32 -6.10 -4.92 -16.66
CA ALA A 32 -5.79 -6.30 -17.01
C ALA A 32 -6.98 -7.02 -17.64
N THR A 33 -8.20 -6.74 -17.16
CA THR A 33 -9.42 -7.37 -17.67
C THR A 33 -9.86 -6.76 -19.00
N SER A 34 -9.83 -5.43 -19.15
CA SER A 34 -10.32 -4.76 -20.36
C SER A 34 -9.31 -4.70 -21.51
N SER A 35 -8.01 -4.67 -21.20
CA SER A 35 -6.93 -4.42 -22.16
C SER A 35 -5.86 -5.51 -22.15
N GLY A 36 -6.06 -6.59 -21.39
CA GLY A 36 -5.17 -7.74 -21.31
C GLY A 36 -4.06 -7.62 -20.26
N THR A 37 -3.48 -8.77 -19.88
CA THR A 37 -2.46 -8.88 -18.82
C THR A 37 -1.26 -7.97 -19.04
N ARG A 38 -0.79 -7.79 -20.27
CA ARG A 38 0.34 -6.88 -20.57
C ARG A 38 0.06 -5.45 -20.15
N VAL A 39 -1.16 -4.96 -20.37
CA VAL A 39 -1.58 -3.61 -19.97
C VAL A 39 -1.78 -3.54 -18.46
N GLY A 40 -2.27 -4.62 -17.84
CA GLY A 40 -2.30 -4.77 -16.38
C GLY A 40 -0.92 -4.67 -15.74
N VAL A 41 0.08 -5.39 -16.26
CA VAL A 41 1.47 -5.33 -15.77
C VAL A 41 2.06 -3.94 -15.96
N ALA A 42 1.80 -3.28 -17.11
CA ALA A 42 2.22 -1.89 -17.32
C ALA A 42 1.55 -0.91 -16.35
N THR A 43 0.30 -1.18 -15.95
CA THR A 43 -0.41 -0.42 -14.90
C THR A 43 0.32 -0.63 -13.56
N GLY A 44 0.62 -1.87 -13.17
CA GLY A 44 1.38 -2.18 -11.95
C GLY A 44 2.78 -1.55 -11.91
N ALA A 45 3.49 -1.51 -13.04
CA ALA A 45 4.76 -0.80 -13.14
C ALA A 45 4.61 0.72 -12.93
N GLY A 46 3.49 1.31 -13.39
CA GLY A 46 3.18 2.71 -13.14
C GLY A 46 2.86 2.99 -11.67
N VAL A 47 2.15 2.07 -11.00
CA VAL A 47 1.93 2.11 -9.54
C VAL A 47 3.29 2.09 -8.82
N ALA A 48 4.17 1.14 -9.16
CA ALA A 48 5.50 1.05 -8.55
C ALA A 48 6.32 2.34 -8.72
N ALA A 49 6.22 3.03 -9.86
CA ALA A 49 6.86 4.32 -10.06
C ALA A 49 6.24 5.44 -9.17
N GLY A 50 4.94 5.40 -8.91
CA GLY A 50 4.30 6.27 -7.90
C GLY A 50 4.74 5.94 -6.47
N ASP A 51 4.94 4.66 -6.15
CA ASP A 51 5.48 4.24 -4.84
C ASP A 51 6.92 4.71 -4.61
N VAL A 52 7.73 4.75 -5.67
CA VAL A 52 9.07 5.37 -5.62
C VAL A 52 8.96 6.86 -5.31
N PHE A 53 7.99 7.58 -5.89
CA PHE A 53 7.75 8.98 -5.55
C PHE A 53 7.38 9.15 -4.07
N HIS A 54 6.46 8.34 -3.53
CA HIS A 54 6.13 8.34 -2.10
C HIS A 54 7.35 8.03 -1.22
N THR A 55 8.21 7.10 -1.66
CA THR A 55 9.47 6.78 -0.97
C THR A 55 10.39 7.99 -0.88
N ILE A 56 10.58 8.71 -1.99
CA ILE A 56 11.42 9.91 -2.01
C ILE A 56 10.82 11.00 -1.11
N MET A 57 9.51 11.23 -1.18
CA MET A 57 8.81 12.19 -0.32
C MET A 57 8.94 11.83 1.16
N ALA A 58 8.83 10.54 1.49
CA ALA A 58 9.03 10.04 2.85
C ALA A 58 10.47 10.24 3.32
N MET A 59 11.47 9.91 2.49
CA MET A 59 12.88 10.12 2.81
C MET A 59 13.18 11.58 3.15
N VAL A 60 12.66 12.53 2.38
CA VAL A 60 12.87 13.97 2.61
C VAL A 60 12.04 14.48 3.79
N GLY A 61 10.72 14.26 3.73
CA GLY A 61 9.77 14.83 4.68
C GLY A 61 9.85 14.22 6.08
N ILE A 62 9.92 12.89 6.19
CA ILE A 62 9.94 12.20 7.49
C ILE A 62 11.28 12.43 8.19
N SER A 63 12.40 12.37 7.46
CA SER A 63 13.71 12.69 8.04
C SER A 63 13.74 14.11 8.60
N ALA A 64 13.16 15.09 7.89
CA ALA A 64 13.05 16.46 8.38
C ALA A 64 12.18 16.55 9.64
N ILE A 65 11.02 15.88 9.67
CA ILE A 65 10.11 15.87 10.84
C ILE A 65 10.81 15.28 12.07
N ILE A 66 11.48 14.13 11.92
CA ILE A 66 12.20 13.46 13.01
C ILE A 66 13.34 14.35 13.54
N ALA A 67 14.07 15.03 12.64
CA ALA A 67 15.20 15.87 13.02
C ALA A 67 14.80 17.20 13.70
N THR A 68 13.59 17.71 13.43
CA THR A 68 13.21 19.08 13.83
C THR A 68 12.26 19.16 15.01
N SER A 69 11.30 18.24 15.16
CA SER A 69 10.29 18.39 16.22
C SER A 69 9.71 17.09 16.72
N ALA A 70 9.93 16.85 18.01
CA ALA A 70 9.27 15.83 18.78
C ALA A 70 7.73 15.94 18.70
N THR A 71 7.19 17.15 18.90
CA THR A 71 5.74 17.37 18.87
C THR A 71 5.16 17.03 17.51
N LEU A 72 5.81 17.46 16.41
CA LEU A 72 5.33 17.20 15.06
C LEU A 72 5.34 15.70 14.73
N PHE A 73 6.39 14.98 15.12
CA PHE A 73 6.42 13.52 15.02
C PHE A 73 5.25 12.87 15.77
N SER A 74 4.96 13.31 16.99
CA SER A 74 3.84 12.78 17.79
C SER A 74 2.48 13.07 17.15
N VAL A 75 2.28 14.24 16.55
CA VAL A 75 1.05 14.58 15.81
C VAL A 75 0.87 13.64 14.62
N VAL A 76 1.90 13.49 13.80
CA VAL A 76 1.89 12.57 12.65
C VAL A 76 1.63 11.13 13.10
N LYS A 77 2.23 10.71 14.22
CA LYS A 77 2.01 9.41 14.84
C LYS A 77 0.53 9.17 15.15
N TYR A 78 -0.15 10.11 15.82
CA TYR A 78 -1.55 9.94 16.19
C TYR A 78 -2.51 10.00 15.00
N ILE A 79 -2.26 10.90 14.03
CA ILE A 79 -3.00 10.94 12.76
C ILE A 79 -2.87 9.59 12.06
N GLY A 80 -1.65 9.06 12.05
CA GLY A 80 -1.35 7.76 11.47
C GLY A 80 -2.06 6.60 12.15
N ALA A 81 -2.13 6.60 13.48
CA ALA A 81 -2.81 5.58 14.26
C ALA A 81 -4.31 5.57 13.95
N ALA A 82 -4.94 6.75 13.98
CA ALA A 82 -6.34 6.91 13.64
C ALA A 82 -6.64 6.43 12.22
N TYR A 83 -5.74 6.73 11.28
CA TYR A 83 -5.92 6.31 9.89
C TYR A 83 -5.75 4.80 9.69
N LEU A 84 -4.80 4.15 10.37
CA LEU A 84 -4.68 2.69 10.33
C LEU A 84 -5.94 2.01 10.88
N VAL A 85 -6.49 2.53 11.98
CA VAL A 85 -7.77 2.04 12.51
C VAL A 85 -8.89 2.25 11.48
N TYR A 86 -8.96 3.43 10.85
CA TYR A 86 -9.94 3.71 9.79
C TYR A 86 -9.79 2.73 8.60
N LEU A 87 -8.57 2.52 8.10
CA LEU A 87 -8.29 1.56 7.04
C LEU A 87 -8.64 0.13 7.46
N GLY A 88 -8.38 -0.22 8.71
CA GLY A 88 -8.72 -1.53 9.25
C GLY A 88 -10.22 -1.76 9.28
N ILE A 89 -10.98 -0.77 9.76
CA ILE A 89 -12.45 -0.77 9.74
C ILE A 89 -12.98 -0.82 8.31
N ARG A 90 -12.44 -0.02 7.39
CA ARG A 90 -12.78 -0.06 5.96
C ARG A 90 -12.56 -1.45 5.36
N ALA A 91 -11.41 -2.08 5.61
CA ALA A 91 -11.11 -3.42 5.14
C ALA A 91 -12.09 -4.48 5.68
N ILE A 92 -12.62 -4.29 6.89
CA ILE A 92 -13.63 -5.18 7.49
C ILE A 92 -15.02 -4.97 6.87
N ILE A 93 -15.38 -3.73 6.52
CA ILE A 93 -16.77 -3.34 6.17
C ILE A 93 -17.00 -3.24 4.66
N GLU A 94 -16.01 -2.81 3.87
CA GLU A 94 -16.18 -2.58 2.43
C GLU A 94 -16.42 -3.89 1.66
N ARG A 95 -17.39 -3.83 0.74
CA ARG A 95 -17.64 -4.87 -0.24
C ARG A 95 -16.98 -4.47 -1.56
N ILE A 96 -16.21 -5.38 -2.16
CA ILE A 96 -15.66 -5.18 -3.50
C ILE A 96 -16.84 -5.06 -4.49
N PRO A 97 -16.86 -4.06 -5.38
CA PRO A 97 -17.87 -3.95 -6.43
C PRO A 97 -17.93 -5.23 -7.28
N ALA A 98 -19.14 -5.71 -7.56
CA ALA A 98 -19.36 -6.97 -8.28
C ALA A 98 -18.85 -6.94 -9.73
N ASP A 99 -18.73 -5.75 -10.34
CA ASP A 99 -18.20 -5.59 -11.68
C ASP A 99 -17.28 -4.36 -11.84
N PRO A 100 -15.95 -4.53 -11.74
CA PRO A 100 -14.99 -3.46 -12.00
C PRO A 100 -14.81 -3.13 -13.50
N THR A 101 -15.50 -3.85 -14.40
CA THR A 101 -15.16 -3.93 -15.84
C THR A 101 -16.20 -3.30 -16.76
N ALA A 102 -17.33 -2.83 -16.23
CA ALA A 102 -18.40 -2.24 -17.03
C ALA A 102 -17.93 -0.94 -17.74
N GLY A 103 -17.62 -1.04 -19.04
CA GLY A 103 -17.48 0.10 -19.96
C GLY A 103 -16.06 0.64 -20.23
N ALA A 104 -14.99 -0.01 -19.75
CA ALA A 104 -13.63 0.50 -19.98
C ALA A 104 -13.11 0.16 -21.38
N LEU A 105 -12.98 1.16 -22.26
CA LEU A 105 -12.32 1.02 -23.57
C LEU A 105 -10.88 0.50 -23.43
N ALA A 106 -10.46 -0.33 -24.37
CA ALA A 106 -9.09 -0.84 -24.44
C ALA A 106 -8.10 0.32 -24.62
N ILE A 107 -7.01 0.32 -23.86
CA ILE A 107 -5.96 1.35 -23.95
C ILE A 107 -4.57 0.73 -24.12
N SER A 108 -3.63 1.53 -24.62
CA SER A 108 -2.23 1.12 -24.73
C SER A 108 -1.54 1.00 -23.37
N ALA A 109 -0.52 0.14 -23.29
CA ALA A 109 0.30 -0.05 -22.08
C ALA A 109 0.94 1.26 -21.59
N SER A 110 1.40 2.12 -22.52
CA SER A 110 1.99 3.43 -22.18
C SER A 110 0.97 4.36 -21.52
N LYS A 111 -0.26 4.42 -22.04
CA LYS A 111 -1.34 5.23 -21.44
C LYS A 111 -1.72 4.69 -20.06
N ALA A 112 -1.78 3.36 -19.91
CA ALA A 112 -2.09 2.73 -18.64
C ALA A 112 -1.03 3.00 -17.57
N PHE A 113 0.25 2.89 -17.92
CA PHE A 113 1.38 3.23 -17.06
C PHE A 113 1.29 4.67 -16.54
N ARG A 114 1.11 5.65 -17.44
CA ARG A 114 1.03 7.07 -17.06
C ARG A 114 -0.16 7.37 -16.15
N GLN A 115 -1.33 6.77 -16.44
CA GLN A 115 -2.50 6.91 -15.56
C GLN A 115 -2.26 6.30 -14.19
N ALA A 116 -1.57 5.16 -14.12
CA ALA A 116 -1.27 4.49 -12.86
C ALA A 116 -0.28 5.26 -12.01
N VAL A 117 0.77 5.86 -12.61
CA VAL A 117 1.68 6.77 -11.89
C VAL A 117 0.91 7.88 -11.19
N LEU A 118 0.07 8.60 -11.94
CA LEU A 118 -0.70 9.70 -11.37
C LEU A 118 -1.71 9.22 -10.32
N THR A 119 -2.37 8.10 -10.57
CA THR A 119 -3.31 7.48 -9.62
C THR A 119 -2.60 7.14 -8.32
N GLU A 120 -1.40 6.59 -8.39
CA GLU A 120 -0.64 6.18 -7.20
C GLU A 120 -0.05 7.36 -6.45
N VAL A 121 0.50 8.36 -7.15
CA VAL A 121 0.96 9.61 -6.52
C VAL A 121 -0.17 10.28 -5.72
N LEU A 122 -1.39 10.24 -6.24
CA LEU A 122 -2.58 10.78 -5.59
C LEU A 122 -3.28 9.79 -4.66
N ASN A 123 -2.73 8.60 -4.42
CA ASN A 123 -3.36 7.55 -3.65
C ASN A 123 -3.25 7.84 -2.14
N PRO A 124 -4.35 8.21 -1.46
CA PRO A 124 -4.29 8.53 -0.04
C PRO A 124 -3.95 7.31 0.81
N LYS A 125 -4.27 6.08 0.37
CA LYS A 125 -3.94 4.84 1.10
C LYS A 125 -2.43 4.69 1.25
N THR A 126 -1.69 4.92 0.17
CA THR A 126 -0.22 4.79 0.15
C THR A 126 0.44 6.00 0.78
N ALA A 127 0.04 7.21 0.42
CA ALA A 127 0.59 8.43 1.01
C ALA A 127 0.52 8.39 2.55
N LEU A 128 -0.64 7.97 3.08
CA LEU A 128 -0.82 7.86 4.52
C LEU A 128 -0.10 6.66 5.12
N PHE A 129 0.07 5.53 4.42
CA PHE A 129 0.96 4.45 4.89
C PHE A 129 2.40 4.95 5.07
N PHE A 130 2.95 5.65 4.07
CA PHE A 130 4.28 6.23 4.16
C PHE A 130 4.40 7.25 5.27
N LEU A 131 3.39 8.09 5.47
CA LEU A 131 3.41 9.13 6.51
C LEU A 131 3.23 8.56 7.93
N ALA A 132 2.30 7.64 8.10
CA ALA A 132 1.84 7.13 9.40
C ALA A 132 2.61 5.92 9.92
N PHE A 133 2.96 5.03 9.00
CA PHE A 133 3.30 3.66 9.35
C PHE A 133 4.78 3.38 9.10
N LEU A 134 5.32 3.83 7.97
CA LEU A 134 6.73 3.69 7.65
C LEU A 134 7.68 4.19 8.77
N PRO A 135 7.46 5.36 9.42
CA PRO A 135 8.35 5.84 10.47
C PRO A 135 8.47 4.89 11.67
N GLN A 136 7.49 4.02 11.90
CA GLN A 136 7.49 3.14 13.08
C GLN A 136 8.56 2.05 13.03
N PHE A 137 9.00 1.71 11.82
CA PHE A 137 10.05 0.73 11.54
C PHE A 137 11.44 1.38 11.49
N VAL A 138 11.51 2.70 11.67
CA VAL A 138 12.76 3.44 11.73
C VAL A 138 13.16 3.62 13.19
N ARG A 139 14.44 3.40 13.46
CA ARG A 139 15.08 3.63 14.75
C ARG A 139 16.30 4.53 14.50
N PRO A 140 16.24 5.84 14.80
CA PRO A 140 17.36 6.77 14.58
C PRO A 140 18.68 6.31 15.22
N GLU A 141 18.61 5.63 16.36
CA GLU A 141 19.72 5.03 17.09
C GLU A 141 20.41 3.89 16.32
N ASN A 142 19.73 3.27 15.35
CA ASN A 142 20.26 2.17 14.55
C ASN A 142 20.98 2.66 13.28
N GLY A 143 21.34 3.94 13.19
CA GLY A 143 22.10 4.54 12.09
C GLY A 143 21.25 5.45 11.18
N SER A 144 21.72 5.68 9.95
CA SER A 144 21.10 6.67 9.05
C SER A 144 19.61 6.41 8.79
N VAL A 145 18.76 7.34 9.22
CA VAL A 145 17.30 7.33 8.98
C VAL A 145 16.99 7.30 7.48
N MET A 146 17.74 8.03 6.67
CA MET A 146 17.53 8.08 5.23
C MET A 146 17.78 6.73 4.55
N LEU A 147 18.83 6.00 4.97
CA LEU A 147 19.10 4.64 4.46
C LEU A 147 18.04 3.63 4.91
N GLN A 148 17.53 3.77 6.15
CA GLN A 148 16.44 2.91 6.64
C GLN A 148 15.16 3.15 5.82
N LEU A 149 14.75 4.41 5.63
CA LEU A 149 13.58 4.78 4.82
C LEU A 149 13.71 4.33 3.37
N MET A 150 14.88 4.51 2.76
CA MET A 150 15.15 4.03 1.40
C MET A 150 15.00 2.52 1.28
N THR A 151 15.55 1.77 2.24
CA THR A 151 15.46 0.29 2.26
C THR A 151 14.01 -0.17 2.39
N LEU A 152 13.28 0.38 3.36
CA LEU A 152 11.87 0.04 3.59
C LEU A 152 10.98 0.45 2.41
N GLY A 153 11.27 1.57 1.77
CA GLY A 153 10.58 2.04 0.57
C GLY A 153 10.83 1.15 -0.64
N ILE A 154 12.07 0.71 -0.89
CA ILE A 154 12.39 -0.24 -1.96
C ILE A 154 11.63 -1.56 -1.75
N ILE A 155 11.61 -2.07 -0.51
CA ILE A 155 10.85 -3.29 -0.18
C ILE A 155 9.36 -3.09 -0.46
N PHE A 156 8.80 -1.94 -0.09
CA PHE A 156 7.41 -1.61 -0.37
C PHE A 156 7.13 -1.63 -1.88
N VAL A 157 7.95 -0.93 -2.66
CA VAL A 157 7.83 -0.86 -4.13
C VAL A 157 7.87 -2.26 -4.74
N LEU A 158 8.80 -3.11 -4.30
CA LEU A 158 8.95 -4.47 -4.84
C LEU A 158 7.75 -5.36 -4.48
N LEU A 159 7.27 -5.31 -3.23
CA LEU A 159 6.09 -6.06 -2.81
C LEU A 159 4.80 -5.54 -3.47
N GLY A 160 4.69 -4.22 -3.66
CA GLY A 160 3.62 -3.57 -4.41
C GLY A 160 3.60 -4.02 -5.87
N LEU A 161 4.74 -3.97 -6.56
CA LEU A 161 4.88 -4.46 -7.92
C LEU A 161 4.55 -5.95 -8.02
N PHE A 162 5.06 -6.76 -7.10
CA PHE A 162 4.74 -8.19 -7.03
C PHE A 162 3.22 -8.41 -6.93
N SER A 163 2.55 -7.72 -6.01
CA SER A 163 1.11 -7.86 -5.82
C SER A 163 0.33 -7.44 -7.08
N THR A 164 0.69 -6.34 -7.72
CA THR A 164 0.01 -5.84 -8.92
C THR A 164 0.23 -6.76 -10.11
N VAL A 165 1.40 -7.40 -10.25
CA VAL A 165 1.65 -8.45 -11.24
C VAL A 165 0.78 -9.67 -10.96
N VAL A 166 0.68 -10.12 -9.70
CA VAL A 166 -0.23 -11.22 -9.31
C VAL A 166 -1.67 -10.87 -9.69
N PHE A 167 -2.15 -9.67 -9.39
CA PHE A 167 -3.49 -9.22 -9.77
C PHE A 167 -3.67 -9.13 -11.29
N ALA A 168 -2.69 -8.64 -12.03
CA ALA A 168 -2.76 -8.47 -13.49
C ALA A 168 -2.79 -9.82 -14.24
N VAL A 169 -1.93 -10.76 -13.83
CA VAL A 169 -1.90 -12.11 -14.41
C VAL A 169 -3.16 -12.88 -14.02
N SER A 170 -3.62 -12.69 -12.80
CA SER A 170 -4.77 -13.42 -12.30
C SER A 170 -6.08 -12.77 -12.71
N ALA A 171 -6.16 -11.52 -13.18
CA ALA A 171 -7.40 -10.77 -13.41
C ALA A 171 -8.51 -11.57 -14.13
N GLY A 172 -8.18 -12.33 -15.18
CA GLY A 172 -9.13 -13.17 -15.91
C GLY A 172 -9.70 -14.35 -15.10
N ARG A 173 -8.90 -14.98 -14.21
CA ARG A 173 -9.28 -16.13 -13.35
C ARG A 173 -9.68 -15.73 -11.93
N LEU A 174 -9.06 -14.69 -11.39
CA LEU A 174 -9.27 -14.10 -10.07
C LEU A 174 -10.54 -13.28 -10.06
N GLY A 175 -10.85 -12.55 -11.13
CA GLY A 175 -12.15 -11.88 -11.28
C GLY A 175 -13.30 -12.89 -11.18
N THR A 176 -13.18 -14.05 -11.83
CA THR A 176 -14.16 -15.14 -11.74
C THR A 176 -14.12 -15.87 -10.39
N PHE A 177 -12.95 -16.16 -9.84
CA PHE A 177 -12.80 -16.84 -8.54
C PHE A 177 -13.31 -15.99 -7.37
N LEU A 178 -12.98 -14.70 -7.31
CA LEU A 178 -13.43 -13.76 -6.27
C LEU A 178 -14.94 -13.49 -6.39
N ARG A 179 -15.47 -13.38 -7.61
CA ARG A 179 -16.93 -13.34 -7.85
C ARG A 179 -17.63 -14.61 -7.34
N ARG A 180 -17.00 -15.77 -7.48
CA ARG A 180 -17.55 -17.07 -7.02
C ARG A 180 -17.34 -17.32 -5.52
N ASN A 181 -16.35 -16.69 -4.88
CA ASN A 181 -15.98 -16.94 -3.47
C ASN A 181 -15.96 -15.65 -2.63
N PRO A 182 -17.13 -15.00 -2.44
CA PRO A 182 -17.22 -13.77 -1.64
C PRO A 182 -16.76 -13.96 -0.18
N SER A 183 -16.81 -15.19 0.34
CA SER A 183 -16.30 -15.54 1.67
C SER A 183 -14.80 -15.35 1.81
N VAL A 184 -14.01 -15.59 0.77
CA VAL A 184 -12.54 -15.42 0.78
C VAL A 184 -12.19 -13.94 0.89
N VAL A 185 -12.84 -13.11 0.07
CA VAL A 185 -12.71 -11.64 0.13
C VAL A 185 -13.09 -11.11 1.52
N LYS A 186 -14.19 -11.61 2.08
CA LYS A 186 -14.68 -11.21 3.39
C LYS A 186 -13.70 -11.56 4.52
N TRP A 187 -13.12 -12.77 4.49
CA TRP A 187 -12.14 -13.18 5.51
C TRP A 187 -10.80 -12.47 5.36
N GLN A 188 -10.34 -12.25 4.13
CA GLN A 188 -9.15 -11.45 3.86
C GLN A 188 -9.29 -10.03 4.42
N GLY A 189 -10.41 -9.35 4.13
CA GLY A 189 -10.69 -8.03 4.68
C GLY A 189 -10.71 -7.99 6.21
N LYS A 190 -11.29 -9.03 6.85
CA LYS A 190 -11.29 -9.16 8.32
C LYS A 190 -9.90 -9.34 8.93
N VAL A 191 -9.09 -10.24 8.38
CA VAL A 191 -7.74 -10.53 8.90
C VAL A 191 -6.86 -9.29 8.77
N VAL A 192 -6.82 -8.68 7.58
CA VAL A 192 -5.97 -7.51 7.37
C VAL A 192 -6.50 -6.31 8.15
N GLY A 193 -7.82 -6.13 8.22
CA GLY A 193 -8.41 -5.07 9.01
C GLY A 193 -8.13 -5.20 10.51
N GLY A 194 -8.15 -6.43 11.04
CA GLY A 194 -7.71 -6.71 12.41
C GLY A 194 -6.25 -6.35 12.65
N ILE A 195 -5.35 -6.72 11.73
CA ILE A 195 -3.92 -6.36 11.80
C ILE A 195 -3.75 -4.83 11.84
N TYR A 196 -4.45 -4.09 10.98
CA TYR A 196 -4.37 -2.62 10.97
C TYR A 196 -4.94 -1.96 12.21
N CYS A 197 -6.08 -2.42 12.70
CA CYS A 197 -6.61 -1.92 13.96
C CYS A 197 -5.63 -2.17 15.10
N ALA A 198 -5.05 -3.38 15.18
CA ALA A 198 -4.05 -3.72 16.20
C ALA A 198 -2.80 -2.84 16.08
N LEU A 199 -2.30 -2.60 14.87
CA LEU A 199 -1.15 -1.74 14.62
C LEU A 199 -1.45 -0.26 14.93
N GLY A 200 -2.63 0.23 14.58
CA GLY A 200 -3.06 1.60 14.90
C GLY A 200 -3.21 1.81 16.40
N VAL A 201 -3.81 0.87 17.12
CA VAL A 201 -3.90 0.89 18.59
C VAL A 201 -2.50 0.82 19.20
N ARG A 202 -1.66 -0.12 18.75
CA ARG A 202 -0.27 -0.24 19.24
C ARG A 202 0.52 1.05 19.01
N LEU A 203 0.37 1.68 17.85
CA LEU A 203 1.01 2.96 17.53
C LEU A 203 0.56 4.08 18.47
N ALA A 204 -0.74 4.16 18.75
CA ALA A 204 -1.28 5.15 19.68
C ALA A 204 -0.71 4.96 21.09
N LEU A 205 -0.60 3.70 21.53
CA LEU A 205 -0.12 3.32 22.87
C LEU A 205 1.40 3.30 23.02
N GLN A 206 2.16 3.29 21.91
CA GLN A 206 3.61 3.29 21.94
C GLN A 206 4.12 4.60 22.55
N GLN A 207 4.75 4.51 23.73
CA GLN A 207 5.51 5.62 24.32
C GLN A 207 6.83 5.80 23.57
N ARG A 208 7.30 7.05 23.51
CA ARG A 208 8.53 7.45 22.79
C ARG A 208 9.75 6.70 23.29
#